data_AF-A0A820FWM7-F1
#
_entry.id   AF-A0A820FWM7-F1
#
_cell.length_a   1.000
_cell.length_b   1.000
_cell.length_c   1.000
_cell.angle_alpha   90.00
_cell.angle_beta   90.00
_cell.angle_gamma   90.00
#
_symmetry.space_group_name_H-M   'P 1'
#
loop_
_entity.id
_entity.type
_entity.pdbx_description
1 polymer ?
#
loop_
_entity_poly.entity_id
_entity_poly.type
_entity_poly.pdbx_seq_one_letter_code
_entity_poly.pdbx_strand_id
1 'polypeptide(L)'
;KALEVYEKSLKIREKALPSNHPDLATSYTCIGQVYNAMSDYSKALEVYEKALKILEKALPSNHPHLANSYNNIGLAYSNMGEYSKALEFYEKSHKIYEKALPSNHPHLATSYNNIGLAHDNMGDYSKALEFYEKSHKIFEKALPSNHPTLATSYTCIGQVYNNMGDYSKALEFFEKSLKIREKALPSNHPDLATSYTCIGQVYNAMGDYSKALEVYEKSLKI
;
A
#
# COMPACT_ATOMS: atom_id res chain seq x y z
N LYS A 1 24.18 4.53 5.19
CA LYS A 1 24.84 4.56 3.86
C LYS A 1 23.93 5.11 2.76
N ALA A 2 22.69 4.63 2.61
CA ALA A 2 21.78 5.14 1.56
C ALA A 2 21.47 6.65 1.67
N LEU A 3 21.12 7.14 2.87
CA LEU A 3 20.81 8.56 3.10
C LEU A 3 21.95 9.50 2.63
N GLU A 4 23.18 9.21 3.06
CA GLU A 4 24.37 9.99 2.72
C GLU A 4 24.60 10.06 1.19
N VAL A 5 24.37 8.95 0.48
CA VAL A 5 24.50 8.91 -0.98
C VAL A 5 23.45 9.79 -1.66
N TYR A 6 22.20 9.72 -1.22
CA TYR A 6 21.14 10.56 -1.78
C TYR A 6 21.33 12.05 -1.45
N GLU A 7 21.81 12.40 -0.27
CA GLU A 7 22.13 13.79 0.09
C GLU A 7 23.29 14.35 -0.73
N LYS A 8 24.33 13.55 -0.98
CA LYS A 8 25.42 13.94 -1.89
C LYS A 8 24.90 14.15 -3.32
N SER A 9 24.06 13.23 -3.82
CA SER A 9 23.44 13.35 -5.14
C SER A 9 22.56 14.60 -5.24
N LEU A 10 21.78 14.91 -4.20
CA LEU A 10 20.93 16.10 -4.15
C LEU A 10 21.78 17.37 -4.26
N LYS A 11 22.86 17.49 -3.47
CA LYS A 11 23.77 18.64 -3.51
C LYS A 11 24.39 18.88 -4.89
N ILE A 12 24.69 17.80 -5.63
CA ILE A 12 25.20 17.92 -7.00
C ILE A 12 24.11 18.46 -7.94
N ARG A 13 22.89 17.91 -7.85
CA ARG A 13 21.75 18.35 -8.66
C ARG A 13 21.35 19.79 -8.37
N GLU A 14 21.35 20.23 -7.11
CA GLU A 14 21.04 21.61 -6.72
C GLU A 14 22.02 22.63 -7.32
N LYS A 15 23.27 22.24 -7.57
CA LYS A 15 24.26 23.09 -8.25
C LYS A 15 24.10 23.10 -9.77
N ALA A 16 23.58 22.02 -10.35
CA ALA A 16 23.54 21.82 -11.80
C ALA A 16 22.18 22.16 -12.43
N LEU A 17 21.09 22.13 -11.66
CA LEU A 17 19.73 22.22 -12.16
C LEU A 17 18.99 23.43 -11.57
N PRO A 18 18.02 24.00 -12.32
CA PRO A 18 17.10 24.99 -11.78
C PRO A 18 16.34 24.47 -10.55
N SER A 19 15.98 25.35 -9.62
CA SER A 19 15.33 24.98 -8.35
C SER A 19 13.97 24.28 -8.49
N ASN A 20 13.33 24.37 -9.67
CA ASN A 20 12.07 23.71 -9.98
C ASN A 20 12.26 22.47 -10.89
N HIS A 21 13.48 21.98 -11.09
CA HIS A 21 13.71 20.82 -11.94
C HIS A 21 13.14 19.53 -11.30
N PRO A 22 12.32 18.72 -12.01
CA PRO A 22 11.70 17.51 -11.46
C PRO A 22 12.68 16.51 -10.82
N ASP A 23 13.91 16.40 -11.34
CA ASP A 23 14.94 15.53 -10.76
C ASP A 23 15.33 15.88 -9.32
N LEU A 24 15.18 17.15 -8.91
CA LEU A 24 15.34 17.54 -7.51
C LEU A 24 14.25 16.90 -6.66
N ALA A 25 12.99 16.92 -7.13
CA ALA A 25 11.88 16.27 -6.44
C ALA A 25 12.08 14.76 -6.33
N THR A 26 12.65 14.11 -7.35
CA THR A 26 13.03 12.69 -7.27
C THR A 26 14.05 12.45 -6.16
N SER A 27 15.09 13.28 -6.06
CA SER A 27 16.09 13.18 -4.98
C SER A 27 15.46 13.35 -3.59
N TYR A 28 14.63 14.37 -3.41
CA TYR A 28 13.89 14.59 -2.16
C TYR A 28 12.97 13.42 -1.82
N THR A 29 12.31 12.82 -2.83
CA THR A 29 11.46 11.63 -2.65
C THR A 29 12.26 10.43 -2.17
N CYS A 30 13.42 10.15 -2.77
CA CYS A 30 14.28 9.04 -2.31
C CYS A 30 14.77 9.25 -0.87
N ILE A 31 15.14 10.48 -0.51
CA ILE A 31 15.52 10.82 0.88
C ILE A 31 14.33 10.60 1.82
N GLY A 32 13.13 11.02 1.43
CA GLY A 32 11.90 10.81 2.21
C GLY A 32 11.58 9.34 2.42
N GLN A 33 11.79 8.50 1.41
CA GLN A 33 11.61 7.05 1.54
C GLN A 33 12.57 6.45 2.54
N VAL A 34 13.83 6.91 2.57
CA VAL A 34 14.82 6.47 3.57
C VAL A 34 14.41 6.90 4.98
N TYR A 35 14.00 8.16 5.18
CA TYR A 35 13.52 8.61 6.49
C TYR A 35 12.28 7.86 6.95
N ASN A 36 11.32 7.59 6.06
CA ASN A 36 10.13 6.82 6.36
C ASN A 36 10.48 5.37 6.76
N ALA A 37 11.44 4.74 6.08
CA ALA A 37 11.93 3.41 6.45
C ALA A 37 12.70 3.38 7.78
N MET A 38 13.27 4.51 8.20
CA MET A 38 13.87 4.69 9.54
C MET A 38 12.85 5.10 10.61
N SER A 39 11.56 5.15 10.27
CA SER A 39 10.48 5.66 11.12
C SER A 39 10.63 7.12 11.56
N ASP A 40 11.48 7.89 10.88
CA ASP A 40 11.60 9.35 11.06
C ASP A 40 10.58 10.06 10.16
N TYR A 41 9.31 9.87 10.49
CA TYR A 41 8.19 10.32 9.64
C TYR A 41 8.12 11.84 9.51
N SER A 42 8.54 12.59 10.54
CA SER A 42 8.59 14.05 10.49
C SER A 42 9.58 14.56 9.44
N LYS A 43 10.80 14.00 9.38
CA LYS A 43 11.75 14.36 8.32
C LYS A 43 11.30 13.86 6.95
N ALA A 44 10.66 12.68 6.88
CA ALA A 44 10.10 12.17 5.63
C ALA A 44 9.06 13.15 5.06
N LEU A 45 8.13 13.64 5.89
CA LEU A 45 7.15 14.65 5.50
C LEU A 45 7.81 15.93 5.00
N GLU A 46 8.80 16.47 5.73
CA GLU A 46 9.50 17.71 5.33
C GLU A 46 10.08 17.60 3.92
N VAL A 47 10.75 16.50 3.59
CA VAL A 47 11.37 16.32 2.27
C VAL A 47 10.35 15.96 1.19
N TYR A 48 9.29 15.19 1.52
CA TYR A 48 8.21 14.93 0.57
C TYR A 48 7.44 16.20 0.21
N GLU A 49 7.20 17.11 1.16
CA GLU A 49 6.58 18.40 0.89
C GLU A 49 7.46 19.30 0.01
N LYS A 50 8.79 19.26 0.20
CA LYS A 50 9.73 19.94 -0.70
C LYS A 50 9.64 19.37 -2.12
N ALA A 51 9.60 18.05 -2.26
CA ALA A 51 9.44 17.38 -3.55
C ALA A 51 8.12 17.79 -4.24
N LEU A 52 7.01 17.77 -3.49
CA LEU A 52 5.70 18.16 -4.00
C LEU A 52 5.69 19.61 -4.49
N LYS A 53 6.23 20.56 -3.72
CA LYS A 53 6.30 21.99 -4.10
C LYS A 53 7.10 22.22 -5.37
N ILE A 54 8.15 21.42 -5.61
CA ILE A 54 8.93 21.47 -6.85
C ILE A 54 8.07 20.99 -8.03
N LEU A 55 7.39 19.84 -7.87
CA LEU A 55 6.56 19.26 -8.93
C LEU A 55 5.35 20.13 -9.26
N GLU A 56 4.71 20.76 -8.27
CA GLU A 56 3.58 21.68 -8.47
C GLU A 56 3.97 22.90 -9.32
N LYS A 57 5.23 23.34 -9.25
CA LYS A 57 5.75 24.43 -10.09
C LYS A 57 6.20 23.97 -11.47
N ALA A 58 6.57 22.70 -11.61
CA ALA A 58 7.22 22.17 -12.80
C ALA A 58 6.26 21.45 -13.76
N LEU A 59 5.14 20.95 -13.25
CA LEU A 59 4.26 20.03 -13.96
C LEU A 59 2.81 20.50 -13.96
N PRO A 60 2.00 20.09 -14.97
CA PRO A 60 0.55 20.28 -14.93
C PRO A 60 -0.10 19.64 -13.70
N SER A 61 -1.19 20.23 -13.21
CA SER A 61 -1.87 19.80 -11.97
C SER A 61 -2.43 18.38 -11.99
N ASN A 62 -2.58 17.78 -13.17
CA ASN A 62 -3.00 16.39 -13.35
C ASN A 62 -1.83 15.43 -13.65
N HIS A 63 -0.58 15.85 -13.50
CA HIS A 63 0.55 14.99 -13.81
C HIS A 63 0.69 13.84 -12.78
N PRO A 64 0.84 12.56 -13.20
CA PRO A 64 0.94 11.40 -12.30
C PRO A 64 2.03 11.50 -11.21
N HIS A 65 3.12 12.24 -11.44
CA HIS A 65 4.14 12.49 -10.41
C HIS A 65 3.62 13.28 -9.19
N LEU A 66 2.62 14.15 -9.37
CA LEU A 66 1.96 14.82 -8.25
C LEU A 66 1.17 13.81 -7.42
N ALA A 67 0.47 12.88 -8.07
CA ALA A 67 -0.24 11.80 -7.39
C ALA A 67 0.72 10.95 -6.53
N ASN A 68 1.84 10.51 -7.10
CA ASN A 68 2.89 9.80 -6.34
C ASN A 68 3.36 10.58 -5.10
N SER A 69 3.53 11.90 -5.23
CA SER A 69 3.97 12.75 -4.12
C SER A 69 2.93 12.83 -3.01
N TYR A 70 1.66 13.07 -3.36
CA TYR A 70 0.57 13.03 -2.38
C TYR A 70 0.43 11.66 -1.74
N ASN A 71 0.60 10.57 -2.50
CA ASN A 71 0.58 9.21 -1.96
C ASN A 71 1.68 8.98 -0.91
N ASN A 72 2.91 9.45 -1.16
CA ASN A 72 4.02 9.30 -0.21
C ASN A 72 3.79 10.10 1.08
N ILE A 73 3.20 11.29 0.98
CA ILE A 73 2.80 12.09 2.15
C ILE A 73 1.69 11.36 2.92
N GLY A 74 0.68 10.84 2.21
CA GLY A 74 -0.38 10.03 2.82
C GLY A 74 0.16 8.80 3.57
N LEU A 75 1.15 8.11 2.99
CA LEU A 75 1.82 6.98 3.62
C LEU A 75 2.56 7.38 4.90
N ALA A 76 3.28 8.51 4.88
CA ALA A 76 3.96 9.00 6.08
C ALA A 76 2.96 9.32 7.21
N TYR A 77 1.84 9.99 6.91
CA TYR A 77 0.78 10.21 7.90
C TYR A 77 0.15 8.91 8.40
N SER A 78 -0.10 7.95 7.50
CA SER A 78 -0.64 6.64 7.87
C SER A 78 0.29 5.90 8.83
N ASN A 79 1.62 5.97 8.60
CA ASN A 79 2.61 5.34 9.48
C ASN A 79 2.72 6.04 10.86
N MET A 80 2.31 7.31 10.94
CA MET A 80 2.15 8.03 12.21
C MET A 80 0.83 7.73 12.93
N GLY A 81 -0.05 6.92 12.34
CA GLY A 81 -1.40 6.68 12.84
C GLY A 81 -2.39 7.84 12.57
N GLU A 82 -1.98 8.85 11.80
CA GLU A 82 -2.82 10.00 11.46
C GLU A 82 -3.69 9.69 10.22
N TYR A 83 -4.57 8.69 10.35
CA TYR A 83 -5.31 8.12 9.21
C TYR A 83 -6.24 9.10 8.51
N SER A 84 -6.84 10.06 9.21
CA SER A 84 -7.68 11.09 8.59
C SER A 84 -6.88 12.02 7.67
N LYS A 85 -5.68 12.43 8.09
CA LYS A 85 -4.78 13.20 7.21
C LYS A 85 -4.28 12.34 6.05
N ALA A 86 -3.91 11.09 6.33
CA ALA A 86 -3.51 10.16 5.28
C ALA A 86 -4.58 10.03 4.18
N LEU A 87 -5.86 9.89 4.58
CA LEU A 87 -6.99 9.82 3.67
C LEU A 87 -7.10 11.06 2.77
N GLU A 88 -6.99 12.28 3.32
CA GLU A 88 -7.03 13.51 2.52
C GLU A 88 -5.97 13.52 1.40
N PHE A 89 -4.77 13.05 1.70
CA PHE A 89 -3.67 12.96 0.74
C PHE A 89 -3.85 11.83 -0.27
N TYR A 90 -4.36 10.67 0.16
CA TYR A 90 -4.69 9.58 -0.75
C TYR A 90 -5.82 9.95 -1.71
N GLU A 91 -6.85 10.68 -1.26
CA GLU A 91 -7.91 11.17 -2.13
C GLU A 91 -7.40 12.19 -3.17
N LYS A 92 -6.47 13.07 -2.79
CA LYS A 92 -5.82 13.99 -3.75
C LYS A 92 -5.05 13.21 -4.80
N SER A 93 -4.27 12.20 -4.39
CA SER A 93 -3.58 11.29 -5.31
C SER A 93 -4.56 10.58 -6.25
N HIS A 94 -5.63 10.03 -5.70
CA HIS A 94 -6.64 9.29 -6.46
C HIS A 94 -7.30 10.17 -7.53
N LYS A 95 -7.74 11.39 -7.16
CA LYS A 95 -8.35 12.35 -8.09
C LYS A 95 -7.44 12.71 -9.28
N ILE A 96 -6.12 12.75 -9.06
CA ILE A 96 -5.17 12.99 -10.14
C ILE A 96 -5.06 11.75 -11.03
N TYR A 97 -4.90 10.56 -10.45
CA TYR A 97 -4.85 9.32 -11.23
C TYR A 97 -6.12 9.09 -12.04
N GLU A 98 -7.29 9.38 -11.49
CA GLU A 98 -8.58 9.22 -12.16
C GLU A 98 -8.67 10.10 -13.41
N LYS A 99 -8.11 11.30 -13.37
CA LYS A 99 -8.06 12.21 -14.51
C LYS A 99 -6.97 11.87 -15.53
N ALA A 100 -5.86 11.32 -15.06
CA ALA A 100 -4.65 11.16 -15.86
C ALA A 100 -4.50 9.79 -16.52
N LEU A 101 -5.16 8.76 -15.99
CA LEU A 101 -4.94 7.36 -16.36
C LEU A 101 -6.22 6.68 -16.86
N PRO A 102 -6.09 5.64 -17.71
CA PRO A 102 -7.22 4.77 -18.06
C PRO A 102 -7.83 4.11 -16.82
N SER A 103 -9.14 3.86 -16.85
CA SER A 103 -9.90 3.33 -15.68
C SER A 103 -9.45 1.96 -15.17
N ASN A 104 -8.68 1.21 -15.96
CA ASN A 104 -8.12 -0.09 -15.59
C ASN A 104 -6.62 -0.03 -15.19
N HIS A 105 -6.06 1.17 -15.03
CA HIS A 105 -4.63 1.31 -14.74
C HIS A 105 -4.29 0.83 -13.30
N PRO A 106 -3.22 0.03 -13.08
CA PRO A 106 -2.85 -0.49 -11.75
C PRO A 106 -2.62 0.57 -10.66
N HIS A 107 -2.16 1.77 -11.02
CA HIS A 107 -2.05 2.89 -10.07
C HIS A 107 -3.41 3.36 -9.52
N LEU A 108 -4.50 3.25 -10.29
CA LEU A 108 -5.84 3.53 -9.77
C LEU A 108 -6.23 2.51 -8.70
N ALA A 109 -5.99 1.22 -8.96
CA ALA A 109 -6.22 0.17 -7.98
C ALA A 109 -5.41 0.40 -6.70
N THR A 110 -4.12 0.74 -6.83
CA THR A 110 -3.26 1.05 -5.69
C THR A 110 -3.80 2.24 -4.88
N SER A 111 -4.27 3.30 -5.54
CA SER A 111 -4.86 4.44 -4.83
C SER A 111 -6.16 4.10 -4.10
N TYR A 112 -7.03 3.27 -4.70
CA TYR A 112 -8.21 2.74 -4.01
C TYR A 112 -7.83 1.87 -2.82
N ASN A 113 -6.81 1.02 -2.95
CA ASN A 113 -6.31 0.21 -1.84
C ASN A 113 -5.85 1.06 -0.66
N ASN A 114 -5.15 2.17 -0.91
CA ASN A 114 -4.66 3.05 0.15
C ASN A 114 -5.78 3.82 0.84
N ILE A 115 -6.81 4.23 0.09
CA ILE A 115 -8.04 4.80 0.66
C ILE A 115 -8.78 3.76 1.51
N GLY A 116 -8.91 2.53 1.01
CA GLY A 116 -9.51 1.41 1.75
C GLY A 116 -8.78 1.13 3.07
N LEU A 117 -7.44 1.14 3.03
CA LEU A 117 -6.61 0.96 4.23
C LEU A 117 -6.80 2.08 5.25
N ALA A 118 -6.90 3.33 4.81
CA ALA A 118 -7.16 4.44 5.72
C ALA A 118 -8.54 4.28 6.40
N HIS A 119 -9.57 3.84 5.66
CA HIS A 119 -10.88 3.55 6.24
C HIS A 119 -10.87 2.37 7.22
N ASP A 120 -10.19 1.27 6.89
CA ASP A 120 -10.06 0.10 7.77
C ASP A 120 -9.40 0.48 9.09
N ASN A 121 -8.30 1.22 9.04
CA ASN A 121 -7.60 1.73 10.23
C ASN A 121 -8.43 2.71 11.07
N MET A 122 -9.42 3.38 10.47
CA MET A 122 -10.39 4.23 11.18
C MET A 122 -11.62 3.44 11.68
N GLY A 123 -11.73 2.14 11.39
CA GLY A 123 -12.87 1.30 11.72
C GLY A 123 -14.09 1.47 10.80
N ASP A 124 -13.96 2.21 9.69
CA ASP A 124 -15.02 2.37 8.68
C ASP A 124 -14.99 1.20 7.69
N TYR A 125 -15.27 0.00 8.21
CA TYR A 125 -15.13 -1.27 7.48
C TYR A 125 -15.98 -1.33 6.21
N SER A 126 -17.18 -0.73 6.21
CA SER A 126 -18.04 -0.68 5.04
C SER A 126 -17.38 0.09 3.88
N LYS A 127 -16.80 1.26 4.14
CA LYS A 127 -16.06 2.00 3.10
C LYS A 127 -14.75 1.31 2.74
N ALA A 128 -14.07 0.71 3.70
CA ALA A 128 -12.86 -0.07 3.43
C ALA A 128 -13.12 -1.17 2.39
N LEU A 129 -14.18 -1.96 2.60
CA LEU A 129 -14.62 -3.01 1.66
C LEU A 129 -14.96 -2.42 0.29
N GLU A 130 -15.75 -1.34 0.22
CA GLU A 130 -16.10 -0.69 -1.05
C GLU A 130 -14.84 -0.34 -1.88
N PHE A 131 -13.85 0.27 -1.23
CA PHE A 131 -12.63 0.68 -1.91
C PHE A 131 -11.68 -0.50 -2.24
N TYR A 132 -11.57 -1.48 -1.35
CA TYR A 132 -10.81 -2.69 -1.65
C TYR A 132 -11.41 -3.51 -2.79
N GLU A 133 -12.75 -3.61 -2.88
CA GLU A 133 -13.42 -4.28 -3.99
C GLU A 133 -13.20 -3.54 -5.32
N LYS A 134 -13.27 -2.20 -5.33
CA LYS A 134 -12.93 -1.38 -6.51
C LYS A 134 -11.48 -1.62 -6.96
N SER A 135 -10.55 -1.64 -6.01
CA SER A 135 -9.14 -1.97 -6.26
C SER A 135 -8.98 -3.37 -6.86
N HIS A 136 -9.57 -4.38 -6.22
CA HIS A 136 -9.51 -5.77 -6.65
C HIS A 136 -10.03 -5.95 -8.07
N LYS A 137 -11.17 -5.34 -8.40
CA LYS A 137 -11.78 -5.42 -9.74
C LYS A 137 -10.89 -4.83 -10.84
N ILE A 138 -10.10 -3.80 -10.52
CA ILE A 138 -9.13 -3.24 -11.48
C ILE A 138 -7.95 -4.20 -11.63
N PHE A 139 -7.38 -4.69 -10.52
CA PHE A 139 -6.28 -5.65 -10.58
C PHE A 139 -6.67 -6.94 -11.32
N GLU A 140 -7.87 -7.47 -11.09
CA GLU A 140 -8.38 -8.68 -11.76
C GLU A 140 -8.44 -8.51 -13.28
N LYS A 141 -8.78 -7.31 -13.77
CA LYS A 141 -8.79 -6.99 -15.20
C LYS A 141 -7.40 -6.74 -15.77
N ALA A 142 -6.48 -6.20 -14.97
CA ALA A 142 -5.18 -5.73 -15.43
C ALA A 142 -4.07 -6.80 -15.33
N LEU A 143 -4.26 -7.82 -14.49
CA LEU A 143 -3.21 -8.78 -14.13
C LEU A 143 -3.64 -10.23 -14.44
N PRO A 144 -2.67 -11.13 -14.68
CA PRO A 144 -2.93 -12.57 -14.75
C PRO A 144 -3.58 -13.08 -13.45
N SER A 145 -4.42 -14.12 -13.56
CA SER A 145 -5.19 -14.65 -12.42
C SER A 145 -4.35 -15.24 -11.29
N ASN A 146 -3.07 -15.53 -11.53
CA ASN A 146 -2.11 -15.99 -10.52
C ASN A 146 -1.16 -14.87 -10.04
N HIS A 147 -1.42 -13.61 -10.36
CA HIS A 147 -0.53 -12.53 -9.95
C HIS A 147 -0.58 -12.29 -8.43
N PRO A 148 0.56 -12.20 -7.71
CA PRO A 148 0.59 -12.04 -6.25
C PRO A 148 -0.22 -10.85 -5.72
N THR A 149 -0.32 -9.75 -6.46
CA THR A 149 -1.16 -8.60 -6.11
C THR A 149 -2.64 -8.95 -5.91
N LEU A 150 -3.17 -9.93 -6.65
CA LEU A 150 -4.55 -10.39 -6.45
C LEU A 150 -4.69 -11.08 -5.08
N ALA A 151 -3.71 -11.89 -4.68
CA ALA A 151 -3.69 -12.48 -3.35
C ALA A 151 -3.64 -11.42 -2.24
N THR A 152 -2.80 -10.40 -2.41
CA THR A 152 -2.73 -9.28 -1.46
C THR A 152 -4.08 -8.55 -1.36
N SER A 153 -4.74 -8.27 -2.49
CA SER A 153 -6.06 -7.62 -2.47
C SER A 153 -7.15 -8.46 -1.78
N TYR A 154 -7.17 -9.78 -1.97
CA TYR A 154 -8.06 -10.67 -1.21
C TYR A 154 -7.72 -10.71 0.27
N THR A 155 -6.42 -10.64 0.62
CA THR A 155 -5.99 -10.58 2.03
C THR A 155 -6.49 -9.30 2.70
N CYS A 156 -6.44 -8.15 2.03
CA CYS A 156 -7.02 -6.90 2.55
C CYS A 156 -8.53 -7.05 2.84
N ILE A 157 -9.30 -7.62 1.88
CA ILE A 157 -10.73 -7.84 2.05
C ILE A 157 -11.01 -8.82 3.20
N GLY A 158 -10.27 -9.93 3.27
CA GLY A 158 -10.38 -10.92 4.34
C GLY A 158 -10.06 -10.34 5.71
N GLN A 159 -9.07 -9.45 5.80
CA GLN A 159 -8.72 -8.76 7.04
C GLN A 159 -9.87 -7.88 7.54
N VAL A 160 -10.55 -7.15 6.64
CA VAL A 160 -11.69 -6.32 7.04
C VAL A 160 -12.83 -7.19 7.58
N TYR A 161 -13.16 -8.32 6.92
CA TYR A 161 -14.17 -9.24 7.44
C TYR A 161 -13.77 -9.86 8.78
N ASN A 162 -12.48 -10.17 8.98
CA ASN A 162 -11.97 -10.64 10.27
C ASN A 162 -12.14 -9.57 11.36
N ASN A 163 -11.82 -8.31 11.07
CA ASN A 163 -12.00 -7.19 11.99
C ASN A 163 -13.49 -6.96 12.34
N MET A 164 -14.40 -7.26 11.42
CA MET A 164 -15.85 -7.23 11.64
C MET A 164 -16.40 -8.45 12.40
N GLY A 165 -15.60 -9.51 12.60
CA GLY A 165 -16.04 -10.77 13.18
C GLY A 165 -16.81 -11.69 12.22
N ASP A 166 -16.89 -11.36 10.93
CA ASP A 166 -17.43 -12.25 9.89
C ASP A 166 -16.34 -13.25 9.46
N TYR A 167 -16.03 -14.16 10.38
CA TYR A 167 -14.97 -15.14 10.22
C TYR A 167 -15.19 -16.09 9.04
N SER A 168 -16.45 -16.34 8.67
CA SER A 168 -16.79 -17.17 7.50
C SER A 168 -16.29 -16.51 6.21
N LYS A 169 -16.61 -15.22 6.00
CA LYS A 169 -16.10 -14.50 4.84
C LYS A 169 -14.59 -14.26 4.90
N ALA A 170 -14.06 -13.99 6.09
CA ALA A 170 -12.61 -13.82 6.27
C ALA A 170 -11.85 -15.06 5.76
N LEU A 171 -12.27 -16.27 6.18
CA LEU A 171 -11.71 -17.54 5.70
C LEU A 171 -11.85 -17.68 4.18
N GLU A 172 -13.03 -17.41 3.61
CA GLU A 172 -13.26 -17.50 2.16
C GLU A 172 -12.24 -16.66 1.37
N PHE A 173 -12.01 -15.41 1.80
CA PHE A 173 -11.07 -14.51 1.13
C PHE A 173 -9.60 -14.86 1.39
N PHE A 174 -9.25 -15.31 2.59
CA PHE A 174 -7.88 -15.79 2.87
C PHE A 174 -7.55 -17.07 2.11
N GLU A 175 -8.51 -17.99 1.93
CA GLU A 175 -8.33 -19.20 1.12
C GLU A 175 -8.17 -18.87 -0.37
N LYS A 176 -8.93 -17.89 -0.90
CA LYS A 176 -8.72 -17.36 -2.26
C LYS A 176 -7.31 -16.78 -2.44
N SER A 177 -6.83 -16.00 -1.46
CA SER A 177 -5.46 -15.47 -1.44
C SER A 177 -4.41 -16.59 -1.44
N LEU A 178 -4.55 -17.56 -0.53
CA LEU A 178 -3.65 -18.70 -0.41
C LEU A 178 -3.57 -19.49 -1.72
N LYS A 179 -4.71 -19.81 -2.35
CA LYS A 179 -4.77 -20.56 -3.61
C LYS A 179 -4.03 -19.87 -4.76
N ILE A 180 -4.02 -18.54 -4.79
CA ILE A 180 -3.23 -17.77 -5.78
C ILE A 180 -1.74 -17.91 -5.48
N ARG A 181 -1.34 -17.72 -4.22
CA ARG A 181 0.06 -17.83 -3.79
C ARG A 181 0.62 -19.23 -4.02
N GLU A 182 -0.13 -20.30 -3.71
CA GLU A 182 0.27 -21.69 -3.93
C GLU A 182 0.55 -22.00 -5.41
N LYS A 183 -0.17 -21.34 -6.32
CA LYS A 183 0.07 -21.49 -7.77
C LYS A 183 1.23 -20.64 -8.29
N ALA A 184 1.50 -19.51 -7.65
CA ALA A 184 2.42 -18.51 -8.14
C ALA A 184 3.83 -18.62 -7.53
N LEU A 185 3.94 -19.22 -6.34
CA LEU A 185 5.14 -19.18 -5.51
C LEU A 185 5.64 -20.59 -5.19
N PRO A 186 6.96 -20.77 -4.99
CA PRO A 186 7.51 -22.00 -4.43
C PRO A 186 6.89 -22.33 -3.06
N SER A 187 6.84 -23.62 -2.71
CA SER A 187 6.21 -24.10 -1.47
C SER A 187 6.84 -23.58 -0.18
N ASN A 188 8.08 -23.09 -0.23
CA ASN A 188 8.82 -22.52 0.90
C ASN A 188 8.81 -20.98 0.91
N HIS A 189 7.91 -20.35 0.15
CA HIS A 189 7.87 -18.88 0.06
C HIS A 189 7.20 -18.25 1.31
N PRO A 190 7.79 -17.22 1.95
CA PRO A 190 7.26 -16.61 3.17
C PRO A 190 5.80 -16.09 3.08
N ASP A 191 5.36 -15.66 1.90
CA ASP A 191 3.97 -15.24 1.70
C ASP A 191 2.94 -16.37 1.92
N LEU A 192 3.33 -17.63 1.70
CA LEU A 192 2.48 -18.78 2.02
C LEU A 192 2.33 -18.93 3.53
N ALA A 193 3.42 -18.78 4.29
CA ALA A 193 3.38 -18.77 5.75
C ALA A 193 2.47 -17.64 6.26
N THR A 194 2.57 -16.45 5.66
CA THR A 194 1.69 -15.32 5.99
C THR A 194 0.22 -15.67 5.76
N SER A 195 -0.12 -16.30 4.63
CA SER A 195 -1.49 -16.75 4.34
C SER A 195 -2.01 -17.75 5.37
N TYR A 196 -1.22 -18.77 5.73
CA TYR A 196 -1.62 -19.72 6.78
C TYR A 196 -1.78 -19.02 8.13
N THR A 197 -0.89 -18.10 8.49
CA THR A 197 -1.03 -17.32 9.73
C THR A 197 -2.33 -16.53 9.77
N CYS A 198 -2.75 -15.87 8.68
CA CYS A 198 -4.04 -15.18 8.62
C CYS A 198 -5.22 -16.15 8.85
N ILE A 199 -5.21 -17.33 8.23
CA ILE A 199 -6.25 -18.36 8.42
C ILE A 199 -6.26 -18.88 9.87
N GLY A 200 -5.07 -19.15 10.43
CA GLY A 200 -4.93 -19.58 11.82
C GLY A 200 -5.43 -18.55 12.82
N GLN A 201 -5.22 -17.26 12.55
CA GLN A 201 -5.75 -16.15 13.35
C GLN A 201 -7.28 -16.15 13.38
N VAL A 202 -7.92 -16.41 12.24
CA VAL A 202 -9.38 -16.50 12.18
C VAL A 202 -9.89 -17.69 13.01
N TYR A 203 -9.32 -18.89 12.85
CA TYR A 203 -9.73 -20.04 13.67
C TYR A 203 -9.51 -19.82 15.16
N ASN A 204 -8.42 -19.16 15.54
CA ASN A 204 -8.16 -18.78 16.92
C ASN A 204 -9.23 -17.81 17.45
N ALA A 205 -9.62 -16.81 16.66
CA ALA A 205 -10.68 -15.86 17.01
C ALA A 205 -12.07 -16.52 17.11
N MET A 206 -12.30 -17.60 16.37
CA MET A 206 -13.50 -18.46 16.48
C MET A 206 -13.47 -19.40 17.70
N GLY A 207 -12.32 -19.55 18.38
CA GLY A 207 -12.12 -20.52 19.46
C GLY A 207 -11.87 -21.96 18.98
N ASP A 208 -11.68 -22.19 17.67
CA ASP A 208 -11.30 -23.48 17.11
C ASP A 208 -9.78 -23.66 17.20
N TYR A 209 -9.29 -23.80 18.43
CA TYR A 209 -7.85 -23.86 18.72
C TYR A 209 -7.16 -25.05 18.06
N SER A 210 -7.88 -26.16 17.87
CA SER A 210 -7.35 -27.35 17.20
C SER A 210 -7.00 -27.05 15.74
N LYS A 211 -7.91 -26.41 14.98
CA LYS A 211 -7.61 -26.01 13.60
C LYS A 211 -6.60 -24.87 13.53
N ALA A 212 -6.68 -23.92 14.47
CA ALA A 212 -5.69 -22.84 14.54
C ALA A 212 -4.27 -23.41 14.66
N LEU A 213 -4.07 -24.37 15.59
CA LEU A 213 -2.78 -25.05 15.78
C LEU A 213 -2.33 -25.79 14.52
N GLU A 214 -3.21 -26.58 13.89
CA GLU A 214 -2.88 -27.29 12.65
C GLU A 214 -2.39 -26.34 11.54
N VAL A 215 -3.08 -25.21 11.38
CA VAL A 215 -2.73 -24.22 10.35
C VAL A 215 -1.44 -23.48 10.71
N TYR A 216 -1.22 -23.12 11.98
CA TYR A 216 0.04 -22.52 12.41
C TYR A 216 1.24 -23.47 12.24
N GLU A 217 1.06 -24.77 12.47
CA GLU A 217 2.10 -25.76 12.20
C GLU A 217 2.44 -25.84 10.70
N LYS A 218 1.47 -25.66 9.81
CA LYS A 218 1.74 -25.55 8.36
C LYS A 218 2.55 -24.30 8.05
N SER A 219 2.20 -23.17 8.65
CA SER A 219 2.95 -21.91 8.52
C SER A 219 4.40 -22.06 8.98
N LEU A 220 4.65 -22.74 10.10
CA LEU A 220 5.99 -22.94 10.67
C LEU A 220 6.89 -23.86 9.83
N LYS A 221 6.31 -24.74 9.01
CA LYS A 221 7.05 -25.70 8.16
C LYS A 221 7.57 -25.09 6.85
N ILE A 222 7.19 -23.86 6.54
CA ILE A 222 7.62 -23.10 5.35
C ILE A 222 8.95 -22.41 5.64
#